data_AF-A0A957LZI1-F1
#
_entry.id   AF-A0A957LZI1-F1
#
_cell.length_a   1.000
_cell.length_b   1.000
_cell.length_c   1.000
_cell.angle_alpha   90.00
_cell.angle_beta   90.00
_cell.angle_gamma   90.00
#
_symmetry.space_group_name_H-M   'P 1'
#
loop_
_entity.id
_entity.type
_entity.pdbx_description
1 polymer ?
#
loop_
_entity_poly.entity_id
_entity_poly.type
_entity_poly.pdbx_seq_one_letter_code
_entity_poly.pdbx_strand_id
1 'polypeptide(L)'
;MSDSSFLEELNTVRRILTAGGDALEMPLRGLVQTQIERLQPEIHAAAVLATATAADEDETLRQRRIYLAAALEMLYVALNIHKLLLRENLPSPDKSLLGGTILAGDYCFSRAAHLAVQTDHPQVVEIFSQALKEASEGNLRHLFQQDSEPFNEHETLCRSGVLAGAALLNRTQDDPNVQAQAVIVNELVQQFETGSSEMTAANLERIEALPAYERQRLYALQQWLVELTVTSSPD
;
A
#
# COMPACT_ATOMS: atom_id res chain seq x y z
N MET A 1 17.07 -13.48 -10.77
CA MET A 1 17.62 -12.16 -11.16
C MET A 1 16.63 -11.15 -10.61
N SER A 2 17.01 -10.35 -9.62
CA SER A 2 16.11 -9.31 -9.10
C SER A 2 15.78 -8.35 -10.25
N ASP A 3 14.49 -8.02 -10.40
CA ASP A 3 14.09 -6.96 -11.31
C ASP A 3 14.58 -5.63 -10.72
N SER A 4 15.71 -5.13 -11.20
CA SER A 4 16.29 -3.88 -10.72
C SER A 4 15.33 -2.70 -10.88
N SER A 5 14.44 -2.76 -11.88
CA SER A 5 13.42 -1.74 -12.11
C SER A 5 12.41 -1.70 -10.97
N PHE A 6 11.95 -2.86 -10.48
CA PHE A 6 10.99 -2.94 -9.38
C PHE A 6 11.52 -2.25 -8.12
N LEU A 7 12.75 -2.56 -7.72
CA LEU A 7 13.37 -1.96 -6.54
C LEU A 7 13.66 -0.46 -6.72
N GLU A 8 14.03 -0.03 -7.93
CA GLU A 8 14.23 1.39 -8.23
C GLU A 8 12.92 2.19 -8.09
N GLU A 9 11.81 1.64 -8.56
CA GLU A 9 10.49 2.26 -8.46
C GLU A 9 10.02 2.32 -7.01
N LEU A 10 10.20 1.23 -6.25
CA LEU A 10 9.86 1.19 -4.83
C LEU A 10 10.69 2.20 -4.03
N ASN A 11 11.99 2.33 -4.34
CA ASN A 11 12.85 3.36 -3.75
C ASN A 11 12.40 4.78 -4.15
N THR A 12 11.83 4.94 -5.35
CA THR A 12 11.25 6.22 -5.78
C THR A 12 9.98 6.54 -5.00
N VAL A 13 9.11 5.56 -4.76
CA VAL A 13 7.95 5.72 -3.88
C VAL A 13 8.40 6.14 -2.48
N ARG A 14 9.39 5.44 -1.88
CA ARG A 14 9.93 5.78 -0.56
C ARG A 14 10.40 7.23 -0.49
N ARG A 15 11.14 7.71 -1.50
CA ARG A 15 11.57 9.12 -1.59
C ARG A 15 10.39 10.09 -1.64
N ILE A 16 9.31 9.76 -2.36
CA ILE A 16 8.09 10.59 -2.40
C ILE A 16 7.44 10.67 -1.01
N LEU A 17 7.37 9.55 -0.29
CA LEU A 17 6.81 9.50 1.07
C LEU A 17 7.65 10.36 2.03
N THR A 18 8.97 10.14 2.08
CA THR A 18 9.88 10.91 2.96
C THR A 18 9.84 12.40 2.64
N ALA A 19 9.90 12.79 1.35
CA ALA A 19 9.80 14.20 0.96
C ALA A 19 8.46 14.83 1.36
N GLY A 20 7.38 14.03 1.36
CA GLY A 20 6.08 14.45 1.88
C GLY A 20 6.11 14.78 3.38
N GLY A 21 6.83 13.98 4.18
CA GLY A 21 7.07 14.26 5.60
C GLY A 21 7.97 15.48 5.83
N ASP A 22 9.04 15.61 5.05
CA ASP A 22 10.04 16.69 5.17
C ASP A 22 9.46 18.09 4.94
N ALA A 23 8.39 18.19 4.14
CA ALA A 23 7.73 19.44 3.82
C ALA A 23 6.99 20.07 5.03
N LEU A 24 6.77 19.33 6.12
CA LEU A 24 6.13 19.84 7.34
C LEU A 24 7.11 20.62 8.23
N GLU A 25 6.57 21.47 9.11
CA GLU A 25 7.33 22.07 10.22
C GLU A 25 7.26 21.18 11.48
N MET A 26 8.15 21.43 12.45
CA MET A 26 8.08 20.78 13.75
C MET A 26 6.88 21.29 14.56
N PRO A 27 6.21 20.44 15.37
CA PRO A 27 6.53 19.04 15.67
C PRO A 27 5.91 18.02 14.70
N LEU A 28 5.04 18.45 13.78
CA LEU A 28 4.30 17.57 12.85
C LEU A 28 5.24 16.73 11.97
N ARG A 29 6.34 17.32 11.50
CA ARG A 29 7.39 16.60 10.74
C ARG A 29 7.87 15.36 11.48
N GLY A 30 8.23 15.48 12.76
CA GLY A 30 8.75 14.38 13.56
C GLY A 30 7.74 13.25 13.69
N LEU A 31 6.47 13.58 14.00
CA LEU A 31 5.39 12.59 14.09
C LEU A 31 5.20 11.83 12.77
N VAL A 32 5.14 12.54 11.64
CA VAL A 32 4.91 11.94 10.33
C VAL A 32 6.09 11.09 9.89
N GLN A 33 7.33 11.57 10.05
CA GLN A 33 8.53 10.78 9.72
C GLN A 33 8.61 9.49 10.53
N THR A 34 8.38 9.56 11.85
CA THR A 34 8.37 8.36 12.70
C THR A 34 7.31 7.36 12.25
N GLN A 35 6.13 7.80 11.79
CA GLN A 35 5.15 6.86 11.25
C GLN A 35 5.58 6.28 9.90
N ILE A 36 6.15 7.07 8.99
CA ILE A 36 6.66 6.56 7.71
C ILE A 36 7.72 5.47 7.94
N GLU A 37 8.68 5.70 8.84
CA GLU A 37 9.72 4.71 9.18
C GLU A 37 9.14 3.47 9.84
N ARG A 38 8.22 3.65 10.79
CA ARG A 38 7.63 2.55 11.55
C ARG A 38 6.76 1.62 10.70
N LEU A 39 6.13 2.16 9.66
CA LEU A 39 5.22 1.42 8.79
C LEU A 39 5.92 0.75 7.61
N GLN A 40 7.26 0.80 7.55
CA GLN A 40 8.02 -0.01 6.61
C GLN A 40 7.86 -1.51 6.93
N PRO A 41 7.87 -2.37 5.91
CA PRO A 41 8.08 -2.08 4.48
C PRO A 41 6.82 -1.54 3.75
N GLU A 42 7.01 -0.85 2.61
CA GLU A 42 5.92 -0.24 1.81
C GLU A 42 5.14 -1.28 0.96
N ILE A 43 4.41 -2.18 1.62
CA ILE A 43 3.74 -3.34 1.02
C ILE A 43 2.70 -2.93 -0.03
N HIS A 44 1.93 -1.88 0.24
CA HIS A 44 0.85 -1.45 -0.67
C HIS A 44 1.43 -0.89 -1.96
N ALA A 45 2.51 -0.10 -1.84
CA ALA A 45 3.26 0.38 -2.98
C ALA A 45 3.84 -0.78 -3.80
N ALA A 46 4.45 -1.77 -3.13
CA ALA A 46 5.02 -2.94 -3.77
C ALA A 46 3.96 -3.75 -4.56
N ALA A 47 2.77 -3.93 -3.99
CA ALA A 47 1.64 -4.58 -4.65
C ALA A 47 1.21 -3.87 -5.94
N VAL A 48 1.07 -2.54 -5.90
CA VAL A 48 0.74 -1.73 -7.10
C VAL A 48 1.83 -1.87 -8.16
N LEU A 49 3.11 -1.72 -7.77
CA LEU A 49 4.23 -1.79 -8.69
C LEU A 49 4.33 -3.17 -9.37
N ALA A 50 3.98 -4.24 -8.65
CA ALA A 50 4.02 -5.60 -9.19
C ALA A 50 2.90 -5.90 -10.19
N THR A 51 1.74 -5.25 -10.06
CA THR A 51 0.51 -5.63 -10.79
C THR A 51 0.09 -4.64 -11.87
N ALA A 52 0.33 -3.34 -11.67
CA ALA A 52 -0.09 -2.28 -12.58
C ALA A 52 0.89 -2.10 -13.77
N THR A 53 1.37 -3.20 -14.36
CA THR A 53 2.50 -3.18 -15.27
C THR A 53 2.14 -3.69 -16.67
N ALA A 54 2.75 -3.12 -17.71
CA ALA A 54 2.51 -3.46 -19.11
C ALA A 54 3.83 -3.63 -19.88
N ALA A 55 3.85 -4.55 -20.85
CA ALA A 55 5.06 -4.90 -21.58
C ALA A 55 5.62 -3.76 -22.45
N ASP A 56 4.76 -2.85 -22.88
CA ASP A 56 5.03 -1.67 -23.70
C ASP A 56 4.87 -0.36 -22.92
N GLU A 57 5.12 -0.41 -21.60
CA GLU A 57 5.03 0.75 -20.73
C GLU A 57 5.97 1.88 -21.17
N ASP A 58 5.39 3.08 -21.28
CA ASP A 58 6.14 4.32 -21.43
C ASP A 58 6.39 5.00 -20.07
N GLU A 59 7.25 6.04 -20.06
CA GLU A 59 7.60 6.76 -18.83
C GLU A 59 6.38 7.45 -18.20
N THR A 60 5.35 7.79 -18.99
CA THR A 60 4.14 8.44 -18.45
C THR A 60 3.33 7.45 -17.63
N LEU A 61 3.08 6.26 -18.16
CA LEU A 61 2.37 5.20 -17.46
C LEU A 61 3.17 4.74 -16.23
N ARG A 62 4.49 4.58 -16.38
CA ARG A 62 5.39 4.29 -15.26
C ARG A 62 5.27 5.31 -14.13
N GLN A 63 5.32 6.60 -14.46
CA GLN A 63 5.22 7.68 -13.49
C GLN A 63 3.84 7.71 -12.81
N ARG A 64 2.76 7.47 -13.55
CA ARG A 64 1.40 7.36 -13.00
C ARG A 64 1.28 6.19 -12.02
N ARG A 65 1.89 5.04 -12.33
CA ARG A 65 1.94 3.90 -11.42
C ARG A 65 2.69 4.21 -10.13
N ILE A 66 3.83 4.90 -10.22
CA ILE A 66 4.60 5.34 -9.04
C ILE A 66 3.75 6.27 -8.17
N TYR A 67 2.98 7.18 -8.77
CA TYR A 67 2.06 8.04 -8.02
C TYR A 67 0.93 7.26 -7.36
N LEU A 68 0.34 6.28 -8.04
CA LEU A 68 -0.67 5.38 -7.44
C LEU A 68 -0.10 4.60 -6.25
N ALA A 69 1.09 4.02 -6.41
CA ALA A 69 1.77 3.28 -5.36
C ALA A 69 2.05 4.17 -4.13
N ALA A 70 2.56 5.38 -4.36
CA ALA A 70 2.79 6.35 -3.29
C ALA A 70 1.49 6.86 -2.65
N ALA A 71 0.40 6.99 -3.42
CA ALA A 71 -0.89 7.42 -2.92
C ALA A 71 -1.46 6.43 -1.89
N LEU A 72 -1.46 5.13 -2.22
CA LEU A 72 -1.98 4.11 -1.32
C LEU A 72 -1.11 3.91 -0.08
N GLU A 73 0.20 3.99 -0.21
CA GLU A 73 1.09 3.91 0.95
C GLU A 73 0.95 5.13 1.86
N MET A 74 0.83 6.34 1.29
CA MET A 74 0.59 7.55 2.08
C MET A 74 -0.79 7.55 2.73
N LEU A 75 -1.81 6.93 2.10
CA LEU A 75 -3.11 6.70 2.71
C LEU A 75 -2.99 5.78 3.93
N TYR A 76 -2.22 4.69 3.82
CA TYR A 76 -1.95 3.79 4.96
C TYR A 76 -1.24 4.53 6.11
N VAL A 77 -0.27 5.40 5.80
CA VAL A 77 0.37 6.28 6.80
C VAL A 77 -0.66 7.18 7.48
N ALA A 78 -1.54 7.84 6.72
CA ALA A 78 -2.56 8.72 7.26
C ALA A 78 -3.53 7.99 8.21
N LEU A 79 -4.03 6.81 7.79
CA LEU A 79 -4.91 5.97 8.60
C LEU A 79 -4.23 5.56 9.92
N ASN A 80 -2.95 5.17 9.86
CA ASN A 80 -2.20 4.78 11.06
C ASN A 80 -1.92 5.94 12.01
N ILE A 81 -1.66 7.15 11.49
CA ILE A 81 -1.55 8.36 12.32
C ILE A 81 -2.87 8.59 13.07
N HIS A 82 -4.01 8.58 12.38
CA HIS A 82 -5.32 8.76 13.04
C HIS A 82 -5.59 7.68 14.08
N LYS A 83 -5.20 6.42 13.82
CA LYS A 83 -5.34 5.31 14.79
C LYS A 83 -4.51 5.48 16.06
N LEU A 84 -3.49 6.35 16.09
CA LEU A 84 -2.78 6.66 17.34
C LEU A 84 -3.71 7.27 18.41
N LEU A 85 -4.79 7.93 17.99
CA LEU A 85 -5.81 8.50 18.87
C LEU A 85 -6.62 7.42 19.62
N LEU A 86 -6.66 6.19 19.07
CA LEU A 86 -7.47 5.09 19.57
C LEU A 86 -6.74 4.25 20.62
N ARG A 87 -5.48 4.56 20.93
CA ARG A 87 -4.70 3.82 21.92
C ARG A 87 -5.17 4.17 23.33
N GLU A 88 -5.90 3.24 23.93
CA GLU A 88 -6.36 3.29 25.32
C GLU A 88 -5.14 3.41 26.25
N ASN A 89 -5.01 4.56 26.94
CA ASN A 89 -4.18 4.84 28.14
C ASN A 89 -3.60 6.26 28.17
N LEU A 90 -4.30 7.28 27.67
CA LEU A 90 -3.96 8.66 27.99
C LEU A 90 -4.80 9.12 29.19
N PRO A 91 -4.26 9.14 30.42
CA PRO A 91 -4.99 9.51 31.64
C PRO A 91 -5.53 10.95 31.63
N SER A 92 -5.08 11.76 30.67
CA SER A 92 -5.72 12.98 30.18
C SER A 92 -5.03 13.32 28.85
N PRO A 93 -5.64 13.10 27.67
CA PRO A 93 -4.96 13.37 26.41
C PRO A 93 -4.63 14.86 26.32
N ASP A 94 -3.35 15.18 26.19
CA ASP A 94 -2.90 16.53 25.90
C ASP A 94 -3.58 16.99 24.61
N LYS A 95 -4.34 18.09 24.68
CA LYS A 95 -5.06 18.67 23.53
C LYS A 95 -4.12 18.99 22.38
N SER A 96 -2.86 19.33 22.67
CA SER A 96 -1.82 19.58 21.67
C SER A 96 -1.47 18.30 20.90
N LEU A 97 -1.31 17.18 21.61
CA LEU A 97 -1.04 15.87 21.00
C LEU A 97 -2.25 15.37 20.18
N LEU A 98 -3.45 15.53 20.73
CA LEU A 98 -4.69 15.15 20.03
C LEU A 98 -4.86 15.95 18.73
N GLY A 99 -4.79 17.29 18.83
CA GLY A 99 -4.92 18.18 17.68
C GLY A 99 -3.81 17.98 16.65
N GLY A 100 -2.56 17.81 17.12
CA GLY A 100 -1.41 17.54 16.26
C GLY A 100 -1.55 16.23 15.49
N THR A 101 -2.08 15.17 16.11
CA THR A 101 -2.28 13.87 15.46
C THR A 101 -3.36 13.95 14.39
N ILE A 102 -4.48 14.63 14.66
CA ILE A 102 -5.55 14.85 13.67
C ILE A 102 -5.00 15.61 12.46
N LEU A 103 -4.33 16.74 12.69
CA LEU A 103 -3.77 17.58 11.62
C LEU A 103 -2.67 16.86 10.83
N ALA A 104 -1.83 16.05 11.48
CA ALA A 104 -0.83 15.22 10.79
C ALA A 104 -1.48 14.19 9.87
N GLY A 105 -2.53 13.50 10.35
CA GLY A 105 -3.26 12.54 9.53
C GLY A 105 -3.99 13.21 8.37
N ASP A 106 -4.62 14.36 8.60
CA ASP A 106 -5.29 15.13 7.54
C ASP A 106 -4.32 15.63 6.47
N TYR A 107 -3.13 16.05 6.89
CA TYR A 107 -2.04 16.41 5.97
C TYR A 107 -1.62 15.21 5.10
N CYS A 108 -1.31 14.06 5.72
CA CYS A 108 -0.93 12.85 4.99
C CYS A 108 -2.05 12.39 4.06
N PHE A 109 -3.30 12.48 4.51
CA PHE A 109 -4.47 12.17 3.69
C PHE A 109 -4.57 13.10 2.47
N SER A 110 -4.42 14.41 2.66
CA SER A 110 -4.40 15.38 1.55
C SER A 110 -3.27 15.08 0.56
N ARG A 111 -2.09 14.68 1.05
CA ARG A 111 -0.96 14.25 0.21
C ARG A 111 -1.29 12.98 -0.58
N ALA A 112 -1.89 11.99 0.05
CA ALA A 112 -2.33 10.76 -0.61
C ALA A 112 -3.33 11.06 -1.74
N ALA A 113 -4.35 11.88 -1.46
CA ALA A 113 -5.33 12.31 -2.46
C ALA A 113 -4.69 13.08 -3.62
N HIS A 114 -3.72 13.96 -3.32
CA HIS A 114 -2.99 14.68 -4.35
C HIS A 114 -2.21 13.72 -5.27
N LEU A 115 -1.52 12.72 -4.72
CA LEU A 115 -0.82 11.69 -5.48
C LEU A 115 -1.78 10.87 -6.35
N ALA A 116 -2.96 10.49 -5.83
CA ALA A 116 -3.99 9.81 -6.61
C ALA A 116 -4.44 10.66 -7.81
N VAL A 117 -4.60 11.97 -7.64
CA VAL A 117 -4.94 12.89 -8.74
C VAL A 117 -3.79 13.03 -9.76
N GLN A 118 -2.52 12.96 -9.32
CA GLN A 118 -1.35 12.98 -10.24
C GLN A 118 -1.30 11.76 -11.17
N THR A 119 -2.07 10.71 -10.91
CA THR A 119 -2.24 9.61 -11.87
C THR A 119 -2.99 10.04 -13.13
N ASP A 120 -3.68 11.20 -13.08
CA ASP A 120 -4.43 11.78 -14.20
C ASP A 120 -5.44 10.79 -14.81
N HIS A 121 -6.05 9.97 -13.94
CA HIS A 121 -6.99 8.93 -14.34
C HIS A 121 -8.22 8.92 -13.41
N PRO A 122 -9.40 9.41 -13.86
CA PRO A 122 -10.58 9.57 -12.99
C PRO A 122 -11.02 8.30 -12.26
N GLN A 123 -10.98 7.15 -12.93
CA GLN A 123 -11.36 5.87 -12.33
C GLN A 123 -10.39 5.45 -11.21
N VAL A 124 -9.12 5.86 -11.27
CA VAL A 124 -8.15 5.60 -10.19
C VAL A 124 -8.52 6.40 -8.95
N VAL A 125 -8.92 7.66 -9.12
CA VAL A 125 -9.37 8.53 -8.02
C VAL A 125 -10.65 7.97 -7.39
N GLU A 126 -11.57 7.43 -8.19
CA GLU A 126 -12.79 6.77 -7.71
C GLU A 126 -12.46 5.52 -6.87
N ILE A 127 -11.60 4.63 -7.39
CA ILE A 127 -11.17 3.42 -6.66
C ILE A 127 -10.43 3.80 -5.37
N PHE A 128 -9.55 4.81 -5.41
CA PHE A 128 -8.85 5.33 -4.23
C PHE A 128 -9.84 5.85 -3.16
N SER A 129 -10.87 6.61 -3.58
CA SER A 129 -11.89 7.10 -2.66
C SER A 129 -12.71 5.96 -2.05
N GLN A 130 -12.99 4.92 -2.83
CA GLN A 130 -13.70 3.74 -2.34
C GLN A 130 -12.83 2.95 -1.34
N ALA A 131 -11.53 2.81 -1.60
CA ALA A 131 -10.57 2.19 -0.70
C ALA A 131 -10.51 2.92 0.66
N LEU A 132 -10.44 4.26 0.64
CA LEU A 132 -10.50 5.09 1.84
C LEU A 132 -11.78 4.80 2.64
N LYS A 133 -12.93 4.79 1.97
CA LYS A 133 -14.22 4.54 2.61
C LYS A 133 -14.24 3.17 3.26
N GLU A 134 -13.89 2.13 2.52
CA GLU A 134 -13.87 0.75 3.01
C GLU A 134 -12.91 0.57 4.19
N ALA A 135 -11.68 1.11 4.09
CA ALA A 135 -10.71 1.08 5.17
C ALA A 135 -11.21 1.82 6.41
N SER A 136 -11.73 3.04 6.24
CA SER A 136 -12.23 3.85 7.36
C SER A 136 -13.40 3.17 8.07
N GLU A 137 -14.40 2.69 7.31
CA GLU A 137 -15.55 1.97 7.87
C GLU A 137 -15.13 0.65 8.51
N GLY A 138 -14.19 -0.08 7.92
CA GLY A 138 -13.65 -1.32 8.46
C GLY A 138 -12.97 -1.13 9.81
N ASN A 139 -12.06 -0.15 9.91
CA ASN A 139 -11.40 0.21 11.16
C ASN A 139 -12.39 0.68 12.23
N LEU A 140 -13.41 1.48 11.87
CA LEU A 140 -14.44 1.92 12.81
C LEU A 140 -15.28 0.76 13.32
N ARG A 141 -15.71 -0.17 12.45
CA ARG A 141 -16.43 -1.37 12.89
C ARG A 141 -15.59 -2.19 13.85
N HIS A 142 -14.32 -2.43 13.53
CA HIS A 142 -13.41 -3.18 14.40
C HIS A 142 -13.25 -2.50 15.77
N LEU A 143 -13.14 -1.17 15.80
CA LEU A 143 -13.05 -0.40 17.04
C LEU A 143 -14.30 -0.57 17.94
N PHE A 144 -15.50 -0.58 17.35
CA PHE A 144 -16.76 -0.62 18.10
C PHE A 144 -17.33 -2.03 18.31
N GLN A 145 -16.84 -3.04 17.59
CA GLN A 145 -17.37 -4.42 17.60
C GLN A 145 -16.24 -5.41 17.87
N GLN A 146 -15.84 -5.50 19.14
CA GLN A 146 -14.71 -6.33 19.59
C GLN A 146 -14.86 -7.84 19.30
N ASP A 147 -16.09 -8.33 19.05
CA ASP A 147 -16.39 -9.75 18.76
C ASP A 147 -16.52 -10.06 17.25
N SER A 148 -16.17 -9.12 16.36
CA SER A 148 -16.21 -9.33 14.91
C SER A 148 -14.86 -9.82 14.36
N GLU A 149 -14.88 -10.52 13.22
CA GLU A 149 -13.66 -10.89 12.47
C GLU A 149 -12.74 -9.65 12.32
N PRO A 150 -11.42 -9.79 12.55
CA PRO A 150 -10.49 -8.67 12.46
C PRO A 150 -10.52 -8.08 11.05
N PHE A 151 -10.65 -6.75 10.97
CA PHE A 151 -10.64 -6.06 9.69
C PHE A 151 -9.22 -6.08 9.10
N ASN A 152 -9.07 -6.70 7.93
CA ASN A 152 -7.80 -6.71 7.19
C ASN A 152 -7.66 -5.46 6.30
N GLU A 153 -7.00 -4.44 6.83
CA GLU A 153 -6.71 -3.19 6.11
C GLU A 153 -5.73 -3.41 4.95
N HIS A 154 -4.72 -4.27 5.14
CA HIS A 154 -3.72 -4.57 4.12
C HIS A 154 -4.34 -5.22 2.89
N GLU A 155 -5.22 -6.22 3.08
CA GLU A 155 -6.00 -6.83 1.99
C GLU A 155 -6.80 -5.78 1.23
N THR A 156 -7.51 -4.91 1.93
CA THR A 156 -8.36 -3.87 1.34
C THR A 156 -7.55 -2.92 0.46
N LEU A 157 -6.42 -2.42 0.98
CA LEU A 157 -5.57 -1.47 0.27
C LEU A 157 -4.81 -2.14 -0.89
N CYS A 158 -4.30 -3.35 -0.71
CA CYS A 158 -3.62 -4.09 -1.77
C CYS A 158 -4.58 -4.43 -2.92
N ARG A 159 -5.78 -4.96 -2.62
CA ARG A 159 -6.82 -5.23 -3.62
C ARG A 159 -7.18 -3.95 -4.38
N SER A 160 -7.37 -2.84 -3.66
CA SER A 160 -7.67 -1.55 -4.29
C SER A 160 -6.54 -1.07 -5.19
N GLY A 161 -5.28 -1.32 -4.80
CA GLY A 161 -4.09 -1.05 -5.62
C GLY A 161 -4.06 -1.87 -6.91
N VAL A 162 -4.38 -3.16 -6.85
CA VAL A 162 -4.49 -4.01 -8.04
C VAL A 162 -5.60 -3.50 -8.98
N LEU A 163 -6.78 -3.17 -8.44
CA LEU A 163 -7.90 -2.68 -9.23
C LEU A 163 -7.63 -1.29 -9.85
N ALA A 164 -7.04 -0.36 -9.10
CA ALA A 164 -6.62 0.93 -9.62
C ALA A 164 -5.50 0.80 -10.66
N GLY A 165 -4.58 -0.15 -10.46
CA GLY A 165 -3.56 -0.52 -11.42
C GLY A 165 -4.15 -1.04 -12.72
N ALA A 166 -5.12 -1.95 -12.64
CA ALA A 166 -5.88 -2.44 -13.79
C ALA A 166 -6.58 -1.29 -14.54
N ALA A 167 -7.18 -0.34 -13.81
CA ALA A 167 -7.81 0.84 -14.41
C ALA A 167 -6.79 1.70 -15.19
N LEU A 168 -5.57 1.92 -14.67
CA LEU A 168 -4.50 2.61 -15.41
C LEU A 168 -4.15 1.92 -16.74
N LEU A 169 -4.28 0.60 -16.78
CA LEU A 169 -4.05 -0.22 -17.96
C LEU A 169 -5.30 -0.37 -18.85
N ASN A 170 -6.39 0.34 -18.56
CA ASN A 170 -7.69 0.22 -19.23
C ASN A 170 -8.28 -1.21 -19.15
N ARG A 171 -8.01 -1.93 -18.07
CA ARG A 171 -8.54 -3.27 -17.78
C ARG A 171 -9.65 -3.18 -16.73
N THR A 172 -10.59 -4.12 -16.80
CA THR A 172 -11.71 -4.18 -15.86
C THR A 172 -11.41 -5.14 -14.71
N GLN A 173 -12.17 -5.01 -13.62
CA GLN A 173 -12.12 -5.95 -12.49
C GLN A 173 -12.56 -7.39 -12.85
N ASP A 174 -13.24 -7.56 -13.98
CA ASP A 174 -13.70 -8.85 -14.48
C ASP A 174 -12.64 -9.56 -15.34
N ASP A 175 -11.52 -8.90 -15.61
CA ASP A 175 -10.38 -9.49 -16.30
C ASP A 175 -9.79 -10.64 -15.45
N PRO A 176 -9.71 -11.88 -15.98
CA PRO A 176 -9.24 -13.05 -15.23
C PRO A 176 -7.84 -12.88 -14.65
N ASN A 177 -6.95 -12.17 -15.34
CA ASN A 177 -5.59 -11.95 -14.85
C ASN A 177 -5.59 -10.91 -13.71
N VAL A 178 -6.45 -9.89 -13.77
CA VAL A 178 -6.60 -8.91 -12.68
C VAL A 178 -7.12 -9.60 -11.42
N GLN A 179 -8.10 -10.50 -11.57
CA GLN A 179 -8.59 -11.32 -10.46
C GLN A 179 -7.51 -12.25 -9.91
N ALA A 180 -6.75 -12.92 -10.78
CA ALA A 180 -5.64 -13.77 -10.38
C ALA A 180 -4.55 -12.97 -9.63
N GLN A 181 -4.17 -11.80 -10.15
CA GLN A 181 -3.21 -10.89 -9.51
C GLN A 181 -3.68 -10.44 -8.13
N ALA A 182 -4.96 -10.09 -7.96
CA ALA A 182 -5.52 -9.68 -6.67
C ALA A 182 -5.43 -10.82 -5.63
N VAL A 183 -5.75 -12.05 -6.04
CA VAL A 183 -5.62 -13.24 -5.18
C VAL A 183 -4.16 -13.51 -4.82
N ILE A 184 -3.26 -13.51 -5.81
CA ILE A 184 -1.82 -13.76 -5.61
C ILE A 184 -1.23 -12.73 -4.64
N VAL A 185 -1.48 -11.43 -4.86
CA VAL A 185 -0.98 -10.36 -3.99
C VAL A 185 -1.50 -10.53 -2.57
N ASN A 186 -2.79 -10.81 -2.40
CA ASN A 186 -3.36 -11.00 -1.07
C ASN A 186 -2.69 -12.17 -0.33
N GLU A 187 -2.54 -13.31 -1.00
CA GLU A 187 -1.90 -14.48 -0.41
C GLU A 187 -0.42 -14.21 -0.09
N LEU A 188 0.33 -13.52 -0.96
CA LEU A 188 1.74 -13.16 -0.71
C LEU A 188 1.89 -12.21 0.49
N VAL A 189 1.02 -11.20 0.61
CA VAL A 189 1.03 -10.26 1.73
C VAL A 189 0.67 -10.98 3.03
N GLN A 190 -0.34 -11.83 3.02
CA GLN A 190 -0.72 -12.62 4.19
C GLN A 190 0.41 -13.57 4.62
N GLN A 191 1.12 -14.17 3.67
CA GLN A 191 2.29 -15.00 3.94
C GLN A 191 3.40 -14.18 4.63
N PHE A 192 3.69 -12.99 4.13
CA PHE A 192 4.64 -12.08 4.76
C PHE A 192 4.23 -11.73 6.20
N GLU A 193 2.97 -11.35 6.43
CA GLU A 193 2.44 -11.02 7.76
C GLU A 193 2.52 -12.19 8.76
N THR A 194 2.36 -13.41 8.26
CA THR A 194 2.42 -14.64 9.08
C THR A 194 3.83 -15.23 9.18
N GLY A 195 4.82 -14.63 8.53
CA GLY A 195 6.21 -15.12 8.50
C GLY A 195 6.42 -16.38 7.66
N SER A 196 5.46 -16.75 6.80
CA SER A 196 5.59 -17.85 5.86
C SER A 196 6.40 -17.40 4.63
N SER A 197 7.41 -18.19 4.25
CA SER A 197 8.26 -17.91 3.08
C SER A 197 7.95 -18.81 1.87
N GLU A 198 7.08 -19.82 2.03
CA GLU A 198 6.76 -20.76 0.96
C GLU A 198 5.51 -20.35 0.18
N MET A 199 5.69 -20.22 -1.14
CA MET A 199 4.58 -20.02 -2.05
C MET A 199 3.81 -21.33 -2.25
N THR A 200 2.47 -21.25 -2.21
CA THR A 200 1.64 -22.44 -2.42
C THR A 200 1.77 -22.92 -3.87
N ALA A 201 1.59 -24.22 -4.10
CA ALA A 201 1.54 -24.77 -5.47
C ALA A 201 0.45 -24.07 -6.32
N ALA A 202 -0.67 -23.68 -5.70
CA ALA A 202 -1.73 -22.93 -6.35
C ALA A 202 -1.28 -21.53 -6.80
N ASN A 203 -0.48 -20.82 -6.00
CA ASN A 203 0.06 -19.52 -6.41
C ASN A 203 1.09 -19.65 -7.52
N LEU A 204 1.94 -20.67 -7.48
CA LEU A 204 2.86 -20.97 -8.59
C LEU A 204 2.08 -21.21 -9.88
N GLU A 205 1.04 -22.03 -9.84
CA GLU A 205 0.20 -22.30 -11.02
C GLU A 205 -0.46 -21.03 -11.57
N ARG A 206 -1.03 -20.19 -10.70
CA ARG A 206 -1.66 -18.92 -11.11
C ARG A 206 -0.65 -17.95 -11.72
N ILE A 207 0.53 -17.81 -11.10
CA ILE A 207 1.61 -16.94 -11.59
C ILE A 207 2.10 -17.42 -12.97
N GLU A 208 2.23 -18.74 -13.16
CA GLU A 208 2.67 -19.30 -14.44
C GLU A 208 1.65 -19.11 -15.57
N ALA A 209 0.36 -19.01 -15.24
CA ALA A 209 -0.71 -18.72 -16.19
C ALA A 209 -0.75 -17.26 -16.67
N LEU A 210 -0.04 -16.35 -16.00
CA LEU A 210 0.00 -14.93 -16.37
C LEU A 210 0.96 -14.65 -17.54
N PRO A 211 0.75 -13.55 -18.28
CA PRO A 211 1.70 -13.06 -19.26
C PRO A 211 3.11 -12.94 -18.67
N ALA A 212 4.13 -13.24 -19.48
CA ALA A 212 5.52 -13.36 -19.02
C ALA A 212 6.02 -12.14 -18.23
N TYR A 213 5.60 -10.94 -18.64
CA TYR A 213 5.99 -9.69 -18.00
C TYR A 213 5.30 -9.49 -16.64
N GLU A 214 4.00 -9.76 -16.53
CA GLU A 214 3.26 -9.72 -15.25
C GLU A 214 3.83 -10.76 -14.27
N ARG A 215 4.12 -11.97 -14.77
CA ARG A 215 4.76 -13.04 -14.00
C ARG A 215 6.11 -12.61 -13.43
N GLN A 216 6.96 -11.97 -14.24
CA GLN A 216 8.26 -11.47 -13.78
C GLN A 216 8.11 -10.48 -12.62
N ARG A 217 7.11 -9.59 -12.68
CA ARG A 217 6.86 -8.57 -11.67
C ARG A 217 6.32 -9.14 -10.36
N LEU A 218 5.47 -10.17 -10.44
CA LEU A 218 5.02 -10.89 -9.24
C LEU A 218 6.13 -11.72 -8.59
N TYR A 219 7.04 -12.32 -9.38
CA TYR A 219 8.23 -12.96 -8.82
C TYR A 219 9.15 -11.95 -8.13
N ALA A 220 9.29 -10.73 -8.67
CA ALA A 220 10.07 -9.67 -8.02
C ALA A 220 9.46 -9.28 -6.66
N LEU A 221 8.13 -9.15 -6.58
CA LEU A 221 7.42 -8.92 -5.32
C LEU A 221 7.64 -10.06 -4.33
N GLN A 222 7.44 -11.30 -4.76
CA GLN A 222 7.66 -12.47 -3.91
C GLN A 222 9.09 -12.52 -3.38
N GLN A 223 10.09 -12.37 -4.25
CA GLN A 223 11.49 -12.39 -3.86
C GLN A 223 11.79 -11.30 -2.82
N TRP A 224 11.29 -10.08 -3.05
CA TRP A 224 11.46 -8.97 -2.12
C TRP A 224 10.83 -9.25 -0.74
N LEU A 225 9.62 -9.81 -0.69
CA LEU A 225 8.96 -10.19 0.57
C LEU A 225 9.75 -11.28 1.32
N VAL A 226 10.30 -12.28 0.61
CA VAL A 226 11.14 -13.33 1.20
C VAL A 226 12.45 -12.76 1.75
N GLU A 227 13.09 -11.83 1.04
CA GLU A 227 14.31 -11.18 1.53
C GLU A 227 14.04 -10.42 2.85
N LEU A 228 12.88 -9.78 2.97
CA LEU A 228 12.48 -9.08 4.19
C LEU A 228 12.25 -10.04 5.38
N THR A 229 11.62 -11.20 5.17
CA THR A 229 11.40 -12.17 6.26
C THR A 229 12.71 -12.79 6.75
N VAL A 230 13.67 -13.06 5.85
CA VAL A 230 15.01 -13.54 6.21
C VAL A 230 15.79 -12.51 7.04
N THR A 231 15.77 -11.24 6.64
CA THR A 231 16.47 -10.17 7.39
C THR A 231 15.83 -9.81 8.74
N SER A 232 14.56 -10.17 8.94
CA SER A 232 13.81 -9.87 10.16
C SER A 232 13.88 -10.97 11.23
N SER A 233 14.51 -12.11 10.92
CA SER A 233 14.72 -13.21 11.88
C SER A 233 15.97 -12.92 12.73
N PRO A 234 15.85 -12.78 14.06
CA PRO A 234 17.02 -12.60 14.92
C PRO A 234 17.81 -13.92 15.00
N ASP A 235 19.12 -13.85 14.76
CA ASP A 235 20.09 -14.88 15.19
C ASP A 235 20.09 -15.04 16.72
#